data_AF-A0A9D9BM41-F1
#
_entry.id   AF-A0A9D9BM41-F1
#
_cell.length_a   1.000
_cell.length_b   1.000
_cell.length_c   1.000
_cell.angle_alpha   90.00
_cell.angle_beta   90.00
_cell.angle_gamma   90.00
#
_symmetry.space_group_name_H-M   'P 1'
#
loop_
_entity.id
_entity.type
_entity.pdbx_description
1 polymer ?
#
loop_
_entity_poly.entity_id
_entity_poly.type
_entity_poly.pdbx_seq_one_letter_code
_entity_poly.pdbx_strand_id
1 'polypeptide(L)' 'TLVLSGAYRDELGRFGPGDIADLDEHVEHQPRVEAGAPCICIVATEAPTRFKNLISRLLQPLVGI' A
#
# COMPACT_ATOMS: atom_id res chain seq x y z
N THR A 1 4.14 1.25 -5.91
CA THR A 1 4.43 2.11 -4.75
C THR A 1 5.91 2.43 -4.67
N LEU A 2 6.30 3.70 -4.74
CA LEU A 2 7.68 4.17 -4.50
C LEU A 2 7.79 4.73 -3.07
N VAL A 3 8.80 4.30 -2.32
CA VAL A 3 9.05 4.82 -0.97
C VAL A 3 10.01 6.02 -1.03
N LEU A 4 9.58 7.17 -0.51
CA LEU A 4 10.41 8.38 -0.42
C LEU A 4 11.14 8.52 0.92
N SER A 5 10.51 8.07 2.01
CA SER A 5 11.04 8.14 3.38
C SER A 5 10.40 7.08 4.26
N GLY A 6 11.08 6.69 5.34
CA GLY A 6 10.65 5.61 6.23
C GLY A 6 10.75 4.23 5.57
N ALA A 7 9.99 3.26 6.07
CA ALA A 7 9.91 1.92 5.50
C ALA A 7 8.60 1.23 5.89
N TYR A 8 8.18 0.25 5.09
CA TYR A 8 7.10 -0.66 5.43
C TYR A 8 7.46 -2.11 5.09
N ARG A 9 6.68 -3.05 5.64
CA ARG A 9 6.71 -4.46 5.25
C ARG A 9 5.35 -4.92 4.76
N ASP A 10 5.35 -5.78 3.75
CA ASP A 10 4.19 -6.55 3.34
C ASP A 10 4.60 -8.01 3.05
N GLU A 11 3.74 -8.78 2.40
CA GLU A 11 4.01 -10.19 2.06
C GLU A 11 5.19 -10.37 1.10
N LEU A 12 5.56 -9.35 0.33
CA LEU A 12 6.70 -9.38 -0.60
C LEU A 12 8.03 -9.06 0.10
N GLY A 13 7.98 -8.51 1.32
CA GLY A 13 9.16 -8.23 2.13
C GLY A 13 9.18 -6.80 2.67
N ARG A 14 10.38 -6.24 2.80
CA ARG A 14 10.62 -4.89 3.33
C ARG A 14 10.96 -3.93 2.20
N PHE A 15 10.32 -2.76 2.20
CA PHE A 15 10.59 -1.67 1.26
C PHE A 15 11.03 -0.43 2.03
N GLY A 16 12.18 0.13 1.66
CA GLY A 16 12.76 1.37 2.18
C GLY A 16 12.94 2.42 1.09
N PRO A 17 13.57 3.57 1.41
CA PRO A 17 13.64 4.70 0.48
C PRO A 17 14.34 4.34 -0.83
N GLY A 18 13.70 4.66 -1.94
CA GLY A 18 14.15 4.32 -3.30
C GLY A 18 13.62 3.00 -3.83
N ASP A 19 13.09 2.12 -2.97
CA ASP A 19 12.50 0.87 -3.42
C ASP A 19 11.13 1.11 -4.07
N ILE A 20 10.84 0.29 -5.10
CA ILE A 20 9.57 0.28 -5.82
C ILE A 20 8.93 -1.09 -5.60
N ALA A 21 7.73 -1.10 -5.01
CA ALA A 21 6.85 -2.25 -5.04
C ALA A 21 5.95 -2.16 -6.28
N ASP A 22 6.12 -3.08 -7.22
CA ASP A 22 5.18 -3.29 -8.32
C ASP A 22 4.16 -4.34 -7.89
N LEU A 23 2.88 -4.00 -7.99
CA LEU A 23 1.78 -4.75 -7.38
C LEU A 23 0.69 -4.92 -8.41
N ASP A 24 0.33 -6.16 -8.69
CA ASP A 24 -0.78 -6.50 -9.57
C ASP A 24 -2.04 -6.90 -8.77
N GLU A 25 -3.08 -7.32 -9.48
CA GLU A 25 -4.35 -7.74 -8.88
C GLU A 25 -4.27 -9.04 -8.05
N HIS A 26 -3.18 -9.80 -8.17
CA HIS A 26 -2.96 -11.04 -7.42
C HIS A 26 -2.30 -10.76 -6.07
N VAL A 27 -1.68 -9.60 -5.88
CA VAL A 27 -1.04 -9.23 -4.63
C VAL A 27 -2.03 -8.53 -3.70
N GLU A 28 -2.23 -9.11 -2.52
CA GLU A 28 -2.97 -8.44 -1.45
C GLU A 28 -2.08 -7.44 -0.72
N HIS A 29 -2.11 -6.19 -1.16
CA HIS A 29 -1.23 -5.18 -0.57
C HIS A 29 -1.69 -4.79 0.85
N GLN A 30 -0.97 -5.28 1.87
CA GLN A 30 -1.18 -4.95 3.29
C GLN A 30 0.09 -4.36 3.93
N PRO A 31 0.47 -3.11 3.59
CA PRO A 31 1.70 -2.50 4.10
C PRO A 31 1.59 -2.20 5.61
N ARG A 32 2.59 -2.62 6.37
CA ARG A 32 2.79 -2.25 7.78
C ARG A 32 4.03 -1.39 7.93
N VAL A 33 3.83 -0.14 8.31
CA VAL A 33 4.90 0.85 8.53
C VAL A 33 5.81 0.38 9.67
N GLU A 34 7.13 0.41 9.45
CA GLU A 34 8.12 0.14 10.50
C GLU A 34 8.17 1.30 11.50
N ALA A 35 8.53 1.01 12.74
CA ALA A 35 8.67 2.03 13.78
C ALA A 35 9.84 2.99 13.49
N GLY A 36 9.72 4.24 13.98
CA GLY A 36 10.82 5.21 14.02
C GLY A 36 10.55 6.50 13.26
N ALA A 37 9.95 6.43 12.06
CA ALA A 37 9.62 7.60 11.26
C ALA A 37 8.40 7.35 10.36
N PRO A 38 7.68 8.40 9.94
CA PRO A 38 6.61 8.26 8.95
C PRO A 38 7.12 7.62 7.66
N CYS A 39 6.35 6.68 7.12
CA CYS A 39 6.59 6.14 5.78
C CYS A 39 5.83 7.00 4.77
N ILE A 40 6.56 7.67 3.88
CA ILE A 40 5.99 8.53 2.83
C ILE A 40 6.19 7.81 1.50
N CYS A 41 5.09 7.57 0.79
CA CYS A 41 5.09 6.85 -0.47
C CYS A 41 4.38 7.64 -1.58
N ILE A 42 4.85 7.46 -2.81
CA ILE A 42 4.09 7.81 -4.02
C ILE A 42 3.45 6.52 -4.54
N VAL A 43 2.15 6.56 -4.76
CA VAL A 43 1.39 5.44 -5.33
C VAL A 43 0.77 5.91 -6.64
N ALA A 44 0.96 5.12 -7.68
CA ALA A 44 0.22 5.24 -8.93
C ALA A 44 -0.66 3.99 -9.05
N THR A 45 -1.92 4.18 -9.44
CA THR A 45 -2.90 3.10 -9.62
C THR A 45 -3.56 3.26 -11.00
N GLU A 46 -3.78 2.14 -11.69
CA GLU A 46 -4.48 2.14 -12.99
C GLU A 46 -6.01 2.10 -12.84
N ALA A 47 -6.49 1.59 -11.71
CA ALA A 47 -7.90 1.45 -11.38
C ALA A 47 -8.12 1.69 -9.88
N PRO A 48 -9.37 1.98 -9.45
CA PRO A 48 -9.71 2.08 -8.04
C PRO A 48 -9.33 0.82 -7.28
N THR A 49 -8.86 1.00 -6.05
CA THR A 49 -8.45 -0.11 -5.19
C THR A 49 -9.64 -1.04 -4.94
N ARG A 50 -9.43 -2.37 -4.99
CA ARG A 50 -10.46 -3.37 -4.64
C ARG A 50 -10.14 -4.01 -3.30
N PHE A 51 -10.86 -3.63 -2.24
CA PHE A 51 -10.70 -4.30 -0.95
C PHE A 51 -11.37 -5.68 -0.97
N LYS A 52 -10.65 -6.70 -0.52
CA LYS A 52 -11.17 -8.06 -0.39
C LYS A 52 -12.11 -8.24 0.81
N ASN A 53 -11.92 -7.44 1.87
CA ASN A 53 -12.74 -7.50 3.08
C ASN A 53 -14.13 -6.88 2.87
N LEU A 54 -15.18 -7.60 3.27
CA LEU A 54 -16.58 -7.22 3.04
C LEU A 54 -16.94 -5.86 3.67
N ILE A 55 -16.47 -5.61 4.90
CA ILE A 55 -16.69 -4.35 5.61
C ILE A 55 -15.97 -3.20 4.90
N SER A 56 -14.70 -3.40 4.52
CA SER A 56 -13.91 -2.40 3.81
C SER A 56 -14.52 -2.06 2.45
N ARG A 57 -15.06 -3.05 1.73
CA ARG A 57 -15.74 -2.86 0.45
C ARG A 57 -17.03 -2.04 0.59
N LEU A 58 -17.77 -2.19 1.69
CA LEU A 58 -18.94 -1.36 1.98
C LEU A 58 -18.58 0.10 2.25
N LEU A 59 -17.40 0.35 2.84
CA LEU A 59 -16.92 1.69 3.17
C LEU A 59 -16.18 2.40 2.02
N GLN A 60 -15.82 1.69 0.93
CA GLN A 60 -15.11 2.27 -0.23
C GLN A 60 -15.71 3.58 -0.77
N PRO A 61 -17.04 3.73 -0.91
CA PRO A 61 -17.61 4.95 -1.48
C PRO A 61 -17.35 6.21 -0.63
N LEU A 62 -17.02 6.05 0.66
CA LEU A 62 -16.75 7.15 1.60
C LEU A 62 -15.26 7.47 1.70
N VAL A 63 -14.40 6.49 1.45
CA VAL A 63 -12.94 6.57 1.56
C VAL A 63 -12.39 6.51 0.14
N GLY A 64 -12.54 7.60 -0.61
CA GLY A 64 -12.17 7.65 -2.02
C GLY A 64 -10.65 7.46 -2.22
N ILE A 65 -10.24 6.22 -2.49
CA ILE A 65 -8.92 5.82 -3.01
C ILE A 65 -9.10 4.67 -4.00
#